data_AF-A0A3C1RJK9-F1
#
_entry.id   AF-A0A3C1RJK9-F1
#
_cell.length_a   1.000
_cell.length_b   1.000
_cell.length_c   1.000
_cell.angle_alpha   90.00
_cell.angle_beta   90.00
_cell.angle_gamma   90.00
#
_symmetry.space_group_name_H-M   'P 1'
#
loop_
_entity.id
_entity.type
_entity.pdbx_description
1 polymer ?
#
loop_
_entity_poly.entity_id
_entity_poly.type
_entity_poly.pdbx_seq_one_letter_code
_entity_poly.pdbx_strand_id
1 'polypeptide(L)'
;MENKYVNFISDEHLLNCIENLHKSYLRAKNNVSKRSFYTNKVDTLKLTFDAKFNNINEDDLIQSEILRQIDKSINNSIGTFHEQILGGIKGFEVGNLSGFDIKASDDTLFAVFGSVDLSKNISEAIFHKLANDAQIFKNAKFYFILLDDFSDLNEKWIIGNEEYKVSQKRVFKISLSQFYTEVTKQEDGYELLSNAFSIALGDYFLIQQPS
;
A
#
# COMPACT_ATOMS: atom_id res chain seq x y z
N MET A 1 -7.45 -28.64 7.69
CA MET A 1 -8.13 -27.79 8.69
C MET A 1 -8.60 -26.55 7.98
N GLU A 2 -9.80 -26.08 8.32
CA GLU A 2 -10.27 -24.78 7.89
C GLU A 2 -9.43 -23.69 8.58
N ASN A 3 -9.06 -22.64 7.86
CA ASN A 3 -8.29 -21.53 8.43
C ASN A 3 -9.16 -20.78 9.45
N LYS A 4 -8.56 -20.33 10.55
CA LYS A 4 -9.22 -19.58 11.62
C LYS A 4 -9.62 -18.17 11.19
N TYR A 5 -8.82 -17.52 10.35
CA TYR A 5 -8.95 -16.09 10.07
C TYR A 5 -9.68 -15.79 8.75
N VAL A 6 -9.10 -16.20 7.63
CA VAL A 6 -9.66 -16.03 6.28
C VAL A 6 -9.37 -17.27 5.45
N ASN A 7 -10.22 -17.56 4.47
CA ASN A 7 -10.13 -18.80 3.69
C ASN A 7 -9.22 -18.73 2.45
N PHE A 8 -8.71 -17.53 2.09
CA PHE A 8 -7.90 -17.32 0.89
C PHE A 8 -6.39 -17.32 1.14
N ILE A 9 -5.93 -17.25 2.40
CA ILE A 9 -4.53 -17.41 2.83
C ILE A 9 -4.47 -18.29 4.08
N SER A 10 -3.33 -18.91 4.37
CA SER A 10 -3.17 -19.68 5.62
C SER A 10 -3.04 -18.78 6.85
N ASP A 11 -3.42 -19.31 8.01
CA ASP A 11 -3.29 -18.59 9.28
C ASP A 11 -1.84 -18.24 9.61
N GLU A 12 -0.91 -19.17 9.34
CA GLU A 12 0.53 -18.95 9.50
C GLU A 12 1.03 -17.78 8.63
N HIS A 13 0.55 -17.71 7.37
CA HIS A 13 0.93 -16.63 6.46
C HIS A 13 0.43 -15.28 6.97
N LEU A 14 -0.83 -15.18 7.40
CA LEU A 14 -1.39 -13.95 7.96
C LEU A 14 -0.59 -13.48 9.18
N LEU A 15 -0.27 -14.39 10.10
CA LEU A 15 0.52 -14.05 11.30
C LEU A 15 1.94 -13.60 10.95
N ASN A 16 2.57 -14.21 9.95
CA ASN A 16 3.88 -13.77 9.44
C ASN A 16 3.82 -12.37 8.82
N CYS A 17 2.75 -12.04 8.07
CA CYS A 17 2.52 -10.69 7.55
C CYS A 17 2.38 -9.67 8.68
N ILE A 18 1.61 -10.00 9.74
CA ILE A 18 1.45 -9.16 10.93
C ILE A 18 2.80 -8.96 11.63
N GLU A 19 3.59 -10.03 11.80
CA GLU A 19 4.91 -9.93 12.41
C GLU A 19 5.84 -9.00 11.61
N ASN A 20 5.84 -9.12 10.28
CA ASN A 20 6.63 -8.25 9.41
C ASN A 20 6.20 -6.78 9.51
N LEU A 21 4.89 -6.53 9.54
CA LEU A 21 4.34 -5.19 9.73
C LEU A 21 4.76 -4.61 11.08
N HIS A 22 4.65 -5.39 12.17
CA HIS A 22 5.07 -4.99 13.50
C HIS A 22 6.58 -4.68 13.57
N LYS A 23 7.43 -5.51 12.98
CA LYS A 23 8.89 -5.25 12.87
C LYS A 23 9.17 -3.95 12.11
N SER A 24 8.45 -3.68 11.02
CA SER A 24 8.58 -2.43 10.27
C SER A 24 8.15 -1.21 11.08
N TYR A 25 7.06 -1.33 11.85
CA TYR A 25 6.61 -0.31 12.79
C TYR A 25 7.67 0.02 13.85
N LEU A 26 8.24 -1.00 14.50
CA LEU A 26 9.30 -0.80 15.51
C LEU A 26 10.55 -0.15 14.90
N ARG A 27 10.95 -0.56 13.69
CA ARG A 27 12.08 0.05 12.96
C ARG A 27 11.82 1.52 12.64
N ALA A 28 10.62 1.86 12.16
CA ALA A 28 10.25 3.24 11.87
C ALA A 28 10.35 4.13 13.11
N LYS A 29 9.85 3.65 14.26
CA LYS A 29 9.92 4.35 15.54
C LYS A 29 11.36 4.53 16.06
N ASN A 30 12.20 3.51 15.90
CA ASN A 30 13.58 3.53 16.41
C ASN A 30 14.55 4.36 15.55
N ASN A 31 14.28 4.50 14.24
CA ASN A 31 15.17 5.20 13.31
C ASN A 31 15.07 6.73 13.37
N VAL A 32 14.05 7.28 14.03
CA VAL A 32 13.86 8.73 14.11
C VAL A 32 14.24 9.24 15.49
N SER A 33 15.35 9.95 15.56
CA SER A 33 15.84 10.65 16.74
C SER A 33 15.98 12.14 16.42
N LYS A 34 15.91 13.02 17.44
CA LYS A 34 16.23 14.46 17.26
C LYS A 34 17.57 14.66 16.54
N ARG A 35 18.56 13.78 16.80
CA ARG A 35 19.89 13.85 16.19
C ARG A 35 19.88 13.50 14.69
N SER A 36 19.18 12.43 14.30
CA SER A 36 19.07 12.05 12.88
C SER A 36 18.28 13.08 12.07
N PHE A 37 17.33 13.76 12.71
CA PHE A 37 16.54 14.86 12.15
C PHE A 37 17.41 16.05 11.71
N TYR A 38 18.27 16.58 12.59
CA TYR A 38 19.14 17.72 12.23
C TYR A 38 20.20 17.38 11.19
N THR A 39 20.63 16.12 11.10
CA THR A 39 21.70 15.70 10.18
C THR A 39 21.26 15.52 8.74
N ASN A 40 19.96 15.36 8.46
CA ASN A 40 19.46 15.05 7.12
C ASN A 40 18.02 15.57 6.92
N LYS A 41 17.84 16.50 5.98
CA LYS A 41 16.54 16.84 5.34
C LYS A 41 15.62 17.85 6.05
N VAL A 42 16.18 18.82 6.78
CA VAL A 42 15.36 19.89 7.36
C VAL A 42 15.65 21.20 6.64
N ASP A 43 14.64 21.72 5.95
CA ASP A 43 14.68 23.06 5.36
C ASP A 43 14.50 24.09 6.47
N THR A 44 15.58 24.77 6.82
CA THR A 44 15.60 25.79 7.88
C THR A 44 14.79 27.02 7.51
N LEU A 45 14.61 27.34 6.23
CA LEU A 45 13.76 28.44 5.78
C LEU A 45 12.29 28.11 6.07
N LYS A 46 11.84 26.90 5.71
CA LYS A 46 10.48 26.43 6.01
C LYS A 46 10.22 26.40 7.51
N LEU A 47 11.13 25.82 8.30
CA LEU A 47 10.99 25.77 9.76
C LEU A 47 10.86 27.17 10.37
N THR A 48 11.74 28.11 9.99
CA THR A 48 11.70 29.48 10.50
C THR A 48 10.40 30.17 10.11
N PHE A 49 9.95 29.98 8.87
CA PHE A 49 8.71 30.53 8.36
C PHE A 49 7.50 29.98 9.13
N ASP A 50 7.39 28.64 9.26
CA ASP A 50 6.30 27.99 9.97
C ASP A 50 6.27 28.37 11.45
N ALA A 51 7.43 28.46 12.12
CA ALA A 51 7.53 28.85 13.52
C ALA A 51 6.99 30.27 13.73
N LYS A 52 7.38 31.21 12.86
CA LYS A 52 6.95 32.61 12.96
C LYS A 52 5.50 32.83 12.61
N PHE A 53 4.99 32.23 11.53
CA PHE A 53 3.62 32.47 11.09
C PHE A 53 2.58 31.69 11.88
N ASN A 54 2.93 30.51 12.41
CA ASN A 54 2.01 29.72 13.23
C ASN A 54 2.15 29.98 14.74
N ASN A 55 3.14 30.80 15.16
CA ASN A 55 3.45 31.08 16.56
C ASN A 55 3.71 29.79 17.38
N ILE A 56 4.43 28.83 16.77
CA ILE A 56 4.79 27.54 17.35
C ILE A 56 6.30 27.53 17.62
N ASN A 57 6.74 26.92 18.72
CA ASN A 57 8.15 26.71 19.00
C ASN A 57 8.78 25.76 17.96
N GLU A 58 10.02 26.04 17.55
CA GLU A 58 10.78 25.21 16.63
C GLU A 58 10.90 23.75 17.13
N ASP A 59 11.09 23.53 18.44
CA ASP A 59 11.15 22.17 19.02
C ASP A 59 9.85 21.36 18.77
N ASP A 60 8.69 22.01 18.86
CA ASP A 60 7.39 21.36 18.66
C ASP A 60 7.15 21.06 17.18
N LEU A 61 7.55 21.97 16.29
CA LEU A 61 7.53 21.75 14.84
C LEU A 61 8.44 20.59 14.44
N ILE A 62 9.61 20.48 15.06
CA ILE A 62 10.54 19.37 14.85
C ILE A 62 9.91 18.05 15.31
N GLN A 63 9.26 18.01 16.47
CA GLN A 63 8.56 16.81 16.92
C GLN A 63 7.43 16.42 15.96
N SER A 64 6.65 17.39 15.50
CA SER A 64 5.57 17.14 14.54
C SER A 64 6.09 16.57 13.21
N GLU A 65 7.18 17.12 12.68
CA GLU A 65 7.78 16.63 11.44
C GLU A 65 8.44 15.25 11.62
N ILE A 66 9.00 14.95 12.79
CA ILE A 66 9.46 13.60 13.16
C ILE A 66 8.30 12.60 13.10
N LEU A 67 7.18 12.91 13.75
CA LEU A 67 5.99 12.05 13.75
C LEU A 67 5.46 11.84 12.34
N ARG A 68 5.37 12.92 11.54
CA ARG A 68 4.97 12.85 10.14
C ARG A 68 5.87 11.93 9.29
N GLN A 69 7.18 11.93 9.54
CA GLN A 69 8.11 11.02 8.87
C GLN A 69 7.93 9.56 9.29
N ILE A 70 7.67 9.31 10.57
CA ILE A 70 7.33 7.98 11.09
C ILE A 70 6.04 7.48 10.42
N ASP A 71 4.98 8.30 10.42
CA ASP A 71 3.70 7.96 9.80
C ASP A 71 3.86 7.64 8.31
N LYS A 72 4.65 8.44 7.58
CA LYS A 72 4.97 8.16 6.18
C LYS A 72 5.67 6.80 5.99
N SER A 73 6.59 6.45 6.88
CA SER A 73 7.27 5.15 6.84
C SER A 73 6.33 4.00 7.16
N ILE A 74 5.38 4.20 8.08
CA ILE A 74 4.36 3.21 8.43
C ILE A 74 3.41 3.01 7.25
N ASN A 75 2.92 4.08 6.61
CA ASN A 75 2.04 3.99 5.45
C ASN A 75 2.68 3.21 4.29
N ASN A 76 3.98 3.41 4.03
CA ASN A 76 4.71 2.59 3.06
C ASN A 76 4.72 1.10 3.46
N SER A 77 4.85 0.81 4.76
CA SER A 77 4.84 -0.56 5.28
C SER A 77 3.46 -1.22 5.16
N ILE A 78 2.38 -0.44 5.17
CA ILE A 78 1.01 -0.93 4.92
C ILE A 78 0.85 -1.39 3.47
N GLY A 79 1.42 -0.67 2.49
CA GLY A 79 1.46 -1.14 1.10
C GLY A 79 2.14 -2.51 0.98
N THR A 80 3.34 -2.64 1.58
CA THR A 80 4.06 -3.92 1.63
C THR A 80 3.30 -5.01 2.39
N PHE A 81 2.52 -4.65 3.42
CA PHE A 81 1.66 -5.62 4.10
C PHE A 81 0.60 -6.18 3.16
N HIS A 82 -0.09 -5.35 2.38
CA HIS A 82 -1.06 -5.82 1.40
C HIS A 82 -0.41 -6.66 0.30
N GLU A 83 0.78 -6.28 -0.19
CA GLU A 83 1.57 -7.11 -1.10
C GLU A 83 1.78 -8.52 -0.52
N GLN A 84 2.25 -8.62 0.72
CA GLN A 84 2.52 -9.91 1.34
C GLN A 84 1.24 -10.73 1.50
N ILE A 85 0.12 -10.12 1.91
CA ILE A 85 -1.17 -10.80 2.02
C ILE A 85 -1.61 -11.35 0.67
N LEU A 86 -1.63 -10.51 -0.36
CA LEU A 86 -2.09 -10.88 -1.69
C LEU A 86 -1.19 -11.93 -2.34
N GLY A 87 0.13 -11.85 -2.11
CA GLY A 87 1.09 -12.86 -2.55
C GLY A 87 0.97 -14.21 -1.83
N GLY A 88 0.21 -14.29 -0.74
CA GLY A 88 -0.14 -15.56 -0.10
C GLY A 88 -1.34 -16.25 -0.74
N ILE A 89 -2.12 -15.54 -1.56
CA ILE A 89 -3.30 -16.10 -2.22
C ILE A 89 -2.84 -17.07 -3.30
N LYS A 90 -3.43 -18.26 -3.33
CA LYS A 90 -3.08 -19.28 -4.31
C LYS A 90 -3.24 -18.74 -5.74
N GLY A 91 -2.15 -18.82 -6.52
CA GLY A 91 -2.12 -18.34 -7.90
C GLY A 91 -1.71 -16.87 -8.04
N PHE A 92 -1.28 -16.22 -6.97
CA PHE A 92 -0.71 -14.88 -6.98
C PHE A 92 0.69 -14.88 -6.37
N GLU A 93 1.50 -13.91 -6.78
CA GLU A 93 2.86 -13.72 -6.29
C GLU A 93 3.22 -12.24 -6.20
N VAL A 94 4.10 -11.92 -5.24
CA VAL A 94 4.69 -10.58 -5.10
C VAL A 94 5.69 -10.36 -6.22
N GLY A 95 5.62 -9.20 -6.85
CA GLY A 95 6.48 -8.86 -7.97
C GLY A 95 7.92 -8.51 -7.55
N ASN A 96 8.77 -9.51 -7.39
CA ASN A 96 10.19 -9.28 -7.09
C ASN A 96 10.95 -8.74 -8.31
N LEU A 97 11.30 -7.45 -8.29
CA LEU A 97 12.05 -6.75 -9.35
C LEU A 97 11.36 -6.77 -10.73
N SER A 98 10.05 -7.03 -10.75
CA SER A 98 9.26 -7.18 -11.99
C SER A 98 8.64 -5.89 -12.51
N GLY A 99 8.71 -4.81 -11.72
CA GLY A 99 8.00 -3.55 -11.99
C GLY A 99 6.50 -3.60 -11.68
N PHE A 100 6.03 -4.67 -11.04
CA PHE A 100 4.69 -4.83 -10.48
C PHE A 100 4.82 -5.19 -9.01
N ASP A 101 3.78 -4.90 -8.24
CA ASP A 101 3.73 -5.25 -6.82
C ASP A 101 3.06 -6.61 -6.62
N ILE A 102 2.03 -6.91 -7.41
CA ILE A 102 1.32 -8.19 -7.44
C ILE A 102 1.07 -8.65 -8.88
N LYS A 103 1.21 -9.95 -9.13
CA LYS A 103 0.74 -10.58 -10.37
C LYS A 103 0.13 -11.95 -10.14
N ALA A 104 -0.72 -12.38 -11.08
CA ALA A 104 -1.15 -13.77 -11.14
C ALA A 104 -0.01 -14.63 -11.69
N SER A 105 0.15 -15.84 -11.15
CA SER A 105 1.21 -16.77 -11.55
C SER A 105 1.09 -17.25 -13.00
N ASP A 106 -0.09 -17.10 -13.61
CA ASP A 106 -0.37 -17.41 -15.03
C ASP A 106 -0.30 -16.19 -15.95
N ASP A 107 0.20 -15.05 -15.45
CA ASP A 107 0.34 -13.79 -16.16
C ASP A 107 -0.99 -13.24 -16.73
N THR A 108 -2.13 -13.57 -16.11
CA THR A 108 -3.45 -13.02 -16.49
C THR A 108 -3.81 -11.72 -15.77
N LEU A 109 -3.06 -11.35 -14.74
CA LEU A 109 -3.27 -10.13 -13.96
C LEU A 109 -1.94 -9.55 -13.51
N PHE A 110 -1.80 -8.23 -13.61
CA PHE A 110 -0.68 -7.48 -13.05
C PHE A 110 -1.21 -6.24 -12.33
N ALA A 111 -0.60 -5.87 -11.20
CA ALA A 111 -1.03 -4.73 -10.42
C ALA A 111 0.12 -3.95 -9.79
N VAL A 112 -0.10 -2.66 -9.61
CA VAL A 112 0.79 -1.71 -8.92
C VAL A 112 -0.03 -0.92 -7.93
N PHE A 113 0.49 -0.73 -6.72
CA PHE A 113 -0.10 0.10 -5.69
C PHE A 113 0.20 1.58 -5.89
N GLY A 114 -0.74 2.40 -5.47
CA GLY A 114 -0.57 3.83 -5.35
C GLY A 114 -1.60 4.44 -4.43
N SER A 115 -1.68 5.76 -4.48
CA SER A 115 -2.63 6.57 -3.72
C SER A 115 -3.34 7.57 -4.63
N VAL A 116 -4.47 8.11 -4.17
CA VAL A 116 -5.22 9.15 -4.88
C VAL A 116 -4.39 10.43 -5.03
N ASP A 117 -3.59 10.75 -4.01
CA ASP A 117 -2.76 11.97 -3.94
C ASP A 117 -1.49 11.95 -4.81
N LEU A 118 -1.28 10.90 -5.62
CA LEU A 118 -0.11 10.85 -6.51
C LEU A 118 -0.12 12.00 -7.52
N SER A 119 1.04 12.62 -7.70
CA SER A 119 1.18 13.70 -8.67
C SER A 119 0.84 13.19 -10.08
N LYS A 120 0.21 14.05 -10.87
CA LYS A 120 -0.24 13.72 -12.23
C LYS A 120 0.85 13.07 -13.07
N ASN A 121 2.07 13.61 -13.05
CA ASN A 121 3.18 13.07 -13.84
C ASN A 121 3.56 11.64 -13.45
N ILE A 122 3.53 11.31 -12.14
CA ILE A 122 3.83 9.94 -11.68
C ILE A 122 2.68 9.01 -12.06
N SER A 123 1.44 9.45 -11.85
CA SER A 123 0.23 8.71 -12.21
C SER A 123 0.21 8.36 -13.71
N GLU A 124 0.52 9.32 -14.58
CA GLU A 124 0.60 9.11 -16.03
C GLU A 124 1.76 8.19 -16.44
N ALA A 125 2.92 8.31 -15.80
CA ALA A 125 4.05 7.41 -16.05
C ALA A 125 3.71 5.95 -15.73
N ILE A 126 3.02 5.69 -14.61
CA ILE A 126 2.54 4.36 -14.24
C ILE A 126 1.52 3.87 -15.28
N PHE A 127 0.55 4.71 -15.67
CA PHE A 127 -0.41 4.35 -16.71
C PHE A 127 0.28 3.94 -18.02
N HIS A 128 1.26 4.72 -18.50
CA HIS A 128 1.99 4.42 -19.72
C HIS A 128 2.76 3.10 -19.62
N LYS A 129 3.38 2.81 -18.47
CA LYS A 129 4.02 1.50 -18.21
C LYS A 129 3.00 0.36 -18.36
N LEU A 130 1.89 0.41 -17.62
CA LEU A 130 0.86 -0.63 -17.66
C LEU A 130 0.24 -0.77 -19.06
N ALA A 131 0.02 0.34 -19.76
CA ALA A 131 -0.53 0.35 -21.11
C ALA A 131 0.43 -0.29 -22.14
N ASN A 132 1.75 -0.11 -21.95
CA ASN A 132 2.77 -0.77 -22.76
C ASN A 132 2.84 -2.28 -22.46
N ASP A 133 2.84 -2.64 -21.18
CA ASP A 133 2.86 -4.04 -20.74
C ASP A 133 1.61 -4.78 -21.25
N ALA A 134 0.45 -4.11 -21.34
CA ALA A 134 -0.77 -4.65 -21.93
C ALA A 134 -0.66 -4.98 -23.42
N GLN A 135 0.32 -4.45 -24.15
CA GLN A 135 0.57 -4.84 -25.55
C GLN A 135 1.32 -6.18 -25.63
N ILE A 136 2.13 -6.48 -24.62
CA ILE A 136 2.91 -7.71 -24.49
C ILE A 136 2.01 -8.84 -24.00
N PHE A 137 1.34 -8.64 -22.86
CA PHE A 137 0.45 -9.64 -22.25
C PHE A 137 -0.99 -9.44 -22.75
N LYS A 138 -1.26 -9.98 -23.93
CA LYS A 138 -2.51 -9.72 -24.67
C LYS A 138 -3.79 -10.16 -23.96
N ASN A 139 -3.69 -11.08 -23.00
CA ASN A 139 -4.82 -11.61 -22.26
C ASN A 139 -4.87 -11.11 -20.81
N ALA A 140 -3.92 -10.28 -20.38
CA ALA A 140 -3.83 -9.84 -19.00
C ALA A 140 -4.64 -8.56 -18.73
N LYS A 141 -5.18 -8.47 -17.51
CA LYS A 141 -5.69 -7.22 -16.95
C LYS A 141 -4.61 -6.53 -16.12
N PHE A 142 -4.62 -5.22 -16.12
CA PHE A 142 -3.65 -4.38 -15.42
C PHE A 142 -4.39 -3.44 -14.48
N TYR A 143 -3.91 -3.36 -13.24
CA TYR A 143 -4.58 -2.59 -12.19
C TYR A 143 -3.63 -1.60 -11.54
N PHE A 144 -4.13 -0.39 -11.34
CA PHE A 144 -3.58 0.57 -10.41
C PHE A 144 -4.48 0.60 -9.18
N ILE A 145 -3.96 0.05 -8.08
CA ILE A 145 -4.69 -0.15 -6.84
C ILE A 145 -4.51 1.10 -5.97
N LEU A 146 -5.62 1.73 -5.61
CA LEU A 146 -5.63 2.86 -4.69
C LEU A 146 -5.72 2.33 -3.24
N LEU A 147 -4.62 2.42 -2.50
CA LEU A 147 -4.51 1.94 -1.11
C LEU A 147 -5.37 2.75 -0.12
N ASP A 148 -5.66 4.00 -0.47
CA ASP A 148 -6.40 4.99 0.31
C ASP A 148 -7.86 5.14 -0.14
N ASP A 149 -8.30 4.33 -1.11
CA ASP A 149 -9.68 4.30 -1.59
C ASP A 149 -10.35 2.97 -1.19
N PHE A 150 -11.46 3.09 -0.46
CA PHE A 150 -12.30 1.97 0.01
C PHE A 150 -13.70 2.00 -0.60
N SER A 151 -13.95 2.86 -1.59
CA SER A 151 -15.20 2.91 -2.34
C SER A 151 -15.37 1.71 -3.27
N ASP A 152 -16.52 1.63 -3.93
CA ASP A 152 -16.78 0.64 -4.98
C ASP A 152 -16.21 1.11 -6.33
N LEU A 153 -14.89 1.28 -6.39
CA LEU A 153 -14.18 1.74 -7.58
C LEU A 153 -13.56 0.56 -8.33
N ASN A 154 -14.01 0.33 -9.56
CA ASN A 154 -13.36 -0.55 -10.52
C ASN A 154 -13.68 -0.07 -11.93
N GLU A 155 -12.86 0.82 -12.47
CA GLU A 155 -13.13 1.49 -13.74
C GLU A 155 -11.91 1.52 -14.66
N LYS A 156 -12.15 1.69 -15.96
CA LYS A 156 -11.06 1.88 -16.91
C LYS A 156 -10.29 3.13 -16.54
N TRP A 157 -8.98 3.03 -16.48
CA TRP A 157 -8.15 4.17 -16.16
C TRP A 157 -8.06 5.11 -17.37
N ILE A 158 -8.56 6.33 -17.19
CA ILE A 158 -8.42 7.43 -18.14
C ILE A 158 -7.43 8.45 -17.57
N ILE A 159 -6.43 8.83 -18.36
CA ILE A 159 -5.50 9.94 -18.07
C ILE A 159 -5.66 11.06 -19.11
N GLY A 160 -5.08 12.22 -18.84
CA GLY A 160 -5.09 13.38 -19.74
C GLY A 160 -5.63 14.66 -19.09
N ASN A 161 -6.24 15.52 -19.88
CA ASN A 161 -6.80 16.81 -19.45
C ASN A 161 -8.12 17.09 -20.22
N GLU A 162 -8.57 18.34 -20.25
CA GLU A 162 -9.76 18.73 -21.00
C GLU A 162 -9.58 18.62 -22.52
N GLU A 163 -8.35 18.79 -23.02
CA GLU A 163 -8.03 18.78 -24.45
C GLU A 163 -7.83 17.37 -25.01
N TYR A 164 -7.34 16.43 -24.20
CA TYR A 164 -7.13 15.05 -24.61
C TYR A 164 -7.38 14.07 -23.47
N LYS A 165 -7.89 12.89 -23.82
CA LYS A 165 -8.08 11.76 -22.90
C LYS A 165 -7.51 10.50 -23.52
N VAL A 166 -6.65 9.80 -22.77
CA VAL A 166 -6.04 8.53 -23.17
C VAL A 166 -6.52 7.44 -22.23
N SER A 167 -6.82 6.27 -22.78
CA SER A 167 -7.18 5.07 -22.02
C SER A 167 -6.68 3.82 -22.73
N GLN A 168 -6.59 2.72 -21.99
CA GLN A 168 -6.27 1.40 -22.52
C GLN A 168 -7.35 0.42 -22.04
N LYS A 169 -7.83 -0.46 -22.95
CA LYS A 169 -9.02 -1.32 -22.71
C LYS A 169 -8.94 -2.26 -21.49
N ARG A 170 -7.73 -2.62 -21.06
CA ARG A 170 -7.36 -3.61 -20.04
C ARG A 170 -6.57 -2.99 -18.88
N VAL A 171 -6.45 -1.66 -18.81
CA VAL A 171 -5.81 -0.95 -17.70
C VAL A 171 -6.89 -0.25 -16.87
N PHE A 172 -6.93 -0.54 -15.57
CA PHE A 172 -8.00 -0.13 -14.66
C PHE A 172 -7.46 0.59 -13.43
N LYS A 173 -8.26 1.51 -12.90
CA LYS A 173 -8.16 2.02 -11.54
C LYS A 173 -9.12 1.23 -10.68
N ILE A 174 -8.65 0.78 -9.53
CA ILE A 174 -9.43 -0.06 -8.63
C ILE A 174 -9.16 0.34 -7.17
N SER A 175 -10.20 0.38 -6.35
CA SER A 175 -10.05 0.50 -4.90
C SER A 175 -9.43 -0.76 -4.31
N LEU A 176 -8.84 -0.65 -3.12
CA LEU A 176 -8.26 -1.81 -2.46
C LEU A 176 -9.30 -2.91 -2.20
N SER A 177 -10.49 -2.52 -1.73
CA SER A 177 -11.59 -3.45 -1.45
C SER A 177 -12.02 -4.23 -2.69
N GLN A 178 -12.26 -3.54 -3.81
CA GLN A 178 -12.62 -4.17 -5.08
C GLN A 178 -11.49 -5.05 -5.64
N PHE A 179 -10.23 -4.69 -5.41
CA PHE A 179 -9.12 -5.53 -5.81
C PHE A 179 -9.09 -6.85 -5.04
N TYR A 180 -9.35 -6.82 -3.72
CA TYR A 180 -9.52 -8.05 -2.94
C TYR A 180 -10.65 -8.91 -3.51
N THR A 181 -11.80 -8.33 -3.83
CA THR A 181 -12.91 -9.04 -4.49
C THR A 181 -12.48 -9.68 -5.82
N GLU A 182 -11.74 -8.96 -6.65
CA GLU A 182 -11.25 -9.47 -7.93
C GLU A 182 -10.29 -10.66 -7.76
N VAL A 183 -9.41 -10.67 -6.76
CA VAL A 183 -8.41 -11.75 -6.59
C VAL A 183 -8.90 -12.93 -5.76
N THR A 184 -9.71 -12.70 -4.72
CA THR A 184 -10.25 -13.76 -3.86
C THR A 184 -11.50 -14.41 -4.46
N LYS A 185 -12.17 -13.72 -5.40
CA LYS A 185 -13.50 -14.07 -5.93
C LYS A 185 -14.58 -14.09 -4.84
N GLN A 186 -14.42 -13.27 -3.80
CA GLN A 186 -15.38 -13.09 -2.71
C GLN A 186 -15.77 -11.62 -2.62
N GLU A 187 -17.07 -11.33 -2.67
CA GLU A 187 -17.58 -9.95 -2.65
C GLU A 187 -17.11 -9.18 -1.40
N ASP A 188 -17.01 -9.86 -0.26
CA ASP A 188 -16.63 -9.33 1.05
C ASP A 188 -15.17 -9.60 1.44
N GLY A 189 -14.30 -9.98 0.50
CA GLY A 189 -12.93 -10.45 0.80
C GLY A 189 -12.09 -9.48 1.64
N TYR A 190 -12.17 -8.17 1.39
CA TYR A 190 -11.49 -7.16 2.21
C TYR A 190 -12.11 -6.99 3.60
N GLU A 191 -13.44 -7.05 3.71
CA GLU A 191 -14.15 -6.94 4.98
C GLU A 191 -13.82 -8.12 5.89
N LEU A 192 -13.80 -9.35 5.34
CA LEU A 192 -13.35 -10.55 6.02
C LEU A 192 -11.92 -10.39 6.54
N LEU A 193 -11.01 -9.86 5.72
CA LEU A 193 -9.63 -9.58 6.16
C LEU A 193 -9.59 -8.56 7.30
N SER A 194 -10.30 -7.45 7.17
CA SER A 194 -10.32 -6.37 8.17
C SER A 194 -10.82 -6.86 9.52
N ASN A 195 -11.90 -7.64 9.52
CA ASN A 195 -12.47 -8.25 10.73
C ASN A 195 -11.51 -9.27 11.34
N ALA A 196 -10.92 -10.14 10.51
CA ALA A 196 -9.98 -11.15 10.95
C ALA A 196 -8.67 -10.55 11.46
N PHE A 197 -8.21 -9.43 10.91
CA PHE A 197 -6.98 -8.75 11.30
C PHE A 197 -6.99 -8.35 12.78
N SER A 198 -8.13 -7.85 13.29
CA SER A 198 -8.26 -7.49 14.71
C SER A 198 -8.07 -8.70 15.64
N ILE A 199 -8.61 -9.86 15.25
CA ILE A 199 -8.51 -11.12 16.00
C ILE A 199 -7.08 -11.66 15.92
N ALA A 200 -6.53 -11.76 14.70
CA ALA A 200 -5.18 -12.26 14.44
C ALA A 200 -4.10 -11.42 15.13
N LEU A 201 -4.29 -10.10 15.20
CA LEU A 201 -3.39 -9.20 15.92
C LEU A 201 -3.41 -9.48 17.43
N GLY A 202 -4.59 -9.73 18.01
CA GLY A 202 -4.72 -10.14 19.41
C GLY A 202 -4.01 -11.46 19.69
N ASP A 203 -4.23 -12.47 18.85
CA ASP A 203 -3.58 -13.77 18.95
C ASP A 203 -2.05 -13.65 18.82
N TYR A 204 -1.57 -12.84 17.87
CA TYR A 204 -0.15 -12.55 17.69
C TYR A 204 0.49 -11.98 18.96
N PHE A 205 -0.16 -11.02 19.63
CA PHE A 205 0.37 -10.45 20.88
C PHE A 205 0.38 -11.44 22.05
N LEU A 206 -0.63 -12.31 22.16
CA LEU A 206 -0.66 -13.35 23.18
C LEU A 206 0.51 -14.35 23.01
N ILE A 207 0.90 -14.66 21.77
CA ILE A 207 2.04 -15.54 21.47
C ILE A 207 3.37 -14.89 21.85
N GLN A 208 3.51 -13.56 21.67
CA GLN A 208 4.75 -12.83 21.94
C GLN A 208 4.99 -12.53 23.43
N GLN A 209 3.97 -12.65 24.28
CA GLN A 209 4.09 -12.54 25.73
C GLN A 209 3.59 -13.82 26.42
N PRO A 210 4.34 -14.94 26.30
CA PRO A 210 4.01 -16.12 27.08
C PRO A 210 4.14 -15.77 28.57
N SER A 211 3.10 -16.16 29.31
CA SER A 211 2.96 -15.95 30.76
C SER A 211 4.18 -16.42 31.56
#